data_AF-A0A836T551-F1
#
_entry.id   AF-A0A836T551-F1
#
_cell.length_a   1.000
_cell.length_b   1.000
_cell.length_c   1.000
_cell.angle_alpha   90.00
_cell.angle_beta   90.00
_cell.angle_gamma   90.00
#
_symmetry.space_group_name_H-M   'P 1'
#
loop_
_entity.id
_entity.type
_entity.pdbx_description
1 polymer ?
#
loop_
_entity_poly.entity_id
_entity_poly.type
_entity_poly.pdbx_seq_one_letter_code
_entity_poly.pdbx_strand_id
1 'polypeptide(L)'
;SRVALEFKIPIIPTPSASHTAKLLVSMCSKKDGPTGPYLKKIKKSFNLETQQLSTLCSLPGIGEKFAVRMLEKFGTPLKVFSATTSELAKVEGLGEARAKKIKNMLTTKNKLQKESTQKTLT
;
A
#
# COMPACT_ATOMS: atom_id res chain seq x y z
N SER A 1 -27.63 15.85 -7.14
CA SER A 1 -26.44 15.01 -7.38
C SER A 1 -25.35 15.15 -6.29
N ARG A 2 -25.70 15.47 -5.02
CA ARG A 2 -24.71 15.62 -3.93
C ARG A 2 -23.97 14.33 -3.59
N VAL A 3 -24.70 13.21 -3.52
CA VAL A 3 -24.15 11.88 -3.18
C VAL A 3 -23.05 11.45 -4.15
N ALA A 4 -23.25 11.59 -5.46
CA ALA A 4 -22.25 11.16 -6.44
C ALA A 4 -20.94 11.98 -6.38
N LEU A 5 -21.04 13.27 -6.05
CA LEU A 5 -19.89 14.16 -5.90
C LEU A 5 -19.10 13.83 -4.62
N GLU A 6 -19.81 13.54 -3.52
CA GLU A 6 -19.22 13.22 -2.22
C GLU A 6 -18.46 11.89 -2.23
N PHE A 7 -19.01 10.87 -2.90
CA PHE A 7 -18.38 9.56 -3.06
C PHE A 7 -17.41 9.46 -4.25
N LYS A 8 -17.15 10.57 -4.97
CA LYS A 8 -16.29 10.60 -6.16
C LYS A 8 -16.67 9.55 -7.22
N ILE A 9 -17.99 9.32 -7.40
CA ILE A 9 -18.50 8.36 -8.37
C ILE A 9 -18.54 9.05 -9.74
N PRO A 10 -17.82 8.56 -10.77
CA PRO A 10 -17.86 9.16 -12.09
C PRO A 10 -19.22 8.92 -12.75
N ILE A 11 -19.93 9.99 -13.08
CA ILE A 11 -21.17 9.93 -13.87
C ILE A 11 -20.82 10.30 -15.31
N ILE A 12 -21.06 9.37 -16.25
CA ILE A 12 -20.87 9.60 -17.69
C ILE A 12 -22.25 9.61 -18.34
N PRO A 13 -22.83 10.78 -18.65
CA PRO A 13 -24.12 10.85 -19.33
C PRO A 13 -23.96 10.45 -20.80
N THR A 14 -24.85 9.58 -21.29
CA THR A 14 -24.91 9.18 -22.70
C THR A 14 -26.23 9.63 -23.32
N PRO A 15 -26.23 10.10 -24.58
CA PRO A 15 -27.43 10.68 -25.20
C PRO A 15 -28.44 9.63 -25.69
N SER A 16 -28.04 8.37 -25.88
CA SER A 16 -28.96 7.29 -26.28
C SER A 16 -28.43 5.91 -25.90
N ALA A 17 -29.32 4.90 -25.88
CA ALA A 17 -28.98 3.52 -25.56
C ALA A 17 -27.88 2.94 -26.49
N SER A 18 -27.88 3.34 -27.77
CA SER A 18 -26.83 2.94 -28.73
C SER A 18 -25.45 3.47 -28.33
N HIS A 19 -25.37 4.71 -27.84
CA HIS A 19 -24.12 5.29 -27.35
C HIS A 19 -23.66 4.63 -26.05
N THR A 20 -24.60 4.27 -25.16
CA THR A 20 -24.29 3.48 -23.96
C THR A 20 -23.70 2.12 -24.31
N ALA A 21 -24.28 1.41 -25.29
CA ALA A 21 -23.76 0.13 -25.74
C ALA A 21 -22.34 0.24 -26.30
N LYS A 22 -22.08 1.24 -27.15
CA LYS A 22 -20.73 1.51 -27.70
C LYS A 22 -19.71 1.86 -26.61
N LEU A 23 -20.11 2.63 -25.60
CA LEU A 23 -19.28 2.97 -24.45
C LEU A 23 -18.93 1.70 -23.64
N LEU A 24 -19.91 0.85 -23.34
CA LEU A 24 -19.70 -0.40 -22.62
C LEU A 24 -18.75 -1.35 -23.37
N VAL A 25 -18.94 -1.50 -24.69
CA VAL A 25 -18.04 -2.30 -25.54
C VAL A 25 -16.62 -1.74 -25.48
N SER A 26 -16.46 -0.41 -25.64
CA SER A 26 -15.15 0.24 -25.59
C SER A 26 -14.45 0.13 -24.22
N MET A 27 -15.21 0.10 -23.12
CA MET A 27 -14.68 -0.10 -21.78
C MET A 27 -14.25 -1.56 -21.55
N CYS A 28 -15.03 -2.52 -22.04
CA CYS A 28 -14.69 -3.94 -21.97
C CYS A 28 -13.48 -4.28 -22.85
N SER A 29 -13.32 -3.66 -24.02
CA SER A 29 -12.15 -3.87 -24.90
C SER A 29 -10.85 -3.34 -24.30
N LYS A 30 -10.91 -2.44 -23.31
CA LYS A 30 -9.74 -1.93 -22.57
C LYS A 30 -9.36 -2.79 -21.35
N LYS A 31 -9.99 -3.96 -21.16
CA LYS A 31 -9.70 -4.88 -20.03
C LYS A 31 -8.40 -5.67 -20.15
N ASP A 32 -7.54 -5.38 -21.13
CA ASP A 32 -6.10 -5.67 -20.99
C ASP A 32 -5.47 -4.62 -20.05
N GLY A 33 -5.99 -4.56 -18.82
CA GLY A 33 -5.28 -3.91 -17.71
C GLY A 33 -3.96 -4.65 -17.48
N PRO A 34 -2.93 -3.99 -16.93
CA PRO A 34 -1.66 -4.65 -16.66
C PRO A 34 -1.92 -5.90 -15.82
N THR A 35 -1.58 -7.07 -16.39
CA THR A 35 -1.61 -8.36 -15.71
C THR A 35 -0.56 -8.36 -14.62
N GLY A 36 -0.90 -7.79 -13.46
CA GLY A 36 0.01 -7.63 -12.34
C GLY A 36 -0.68 -7.01 -11.13
N PRO A 37 -0.15 -7.20 -9.92
CA PRO A 37 -0.70 -6.61 -8.72
C PRO A 37 -0.80 -5.10 -8.88
N TYR A 38 -1.91 -4.50 -8.44
CA TYR A 38 -2.14 -3.05 -8.49
C TYR A 38 -1.06 -2.34 -7.67
N LEU A 39 0.02 -1.94 -8.33
CA LEU A 39 1.06 -1.13 -7.71
C LEU A 39 0.49 0.27 -7.55
N LYS A 40 0.17 0.64 -6.31
CA LYS A 40 -0.18 2.01 -5.95
C LYS A 40 0.96 2.89 -6.44
N LYS A 41 0.73 3.66 -7.50
CA LYS A 41 1.71 4.62 -8.03
C LYS A 41 1.96 5.65 -6.94
N ILE A 42 3.04 5.48 -6.19
CA ILE A 42 3.48 6.45 -5.20
C ILE A 42 3.86 7.68 -6.02
N LYS A 43 3.03 8.74 -6.01
CA LYS A 43 3.43 10.03 -6.56
C LYS A 43 4.73 10.39 -5.85
N LYS A 44 5.77 10.73 -6.62
CA LYS A 44 7.00 11.35 -6.07
C LYS A 44 6.58 12.67 -5.43
N SER A 45 6.12 12.64 -4.19
CA SER A 45 5.95 13.84 -3.38
C SER A 45 7.34 14.33 -3.01
N PHE A 46 7.61 15.62 -3.21
CA PHE A 46 8.89 16.23 -2.86
C PHE A 46 9.15 16.23 -1.33
N ASN A 47 8.11 15.97 -0.53
CA ASN A 47 8.16 15.99 0.94
C ASN A 47 8.55 14.61 1.49
N LEU A 48 9.68 14.56 2.21
CA LEU A 48 10.19 13.35 2.86
C LEU A 48 9.22 12.81 3.93
N GLU A 49 8.56 13.69 4.69
CA GLU A 49 7.61 13.31 5.75
C GLU A 49 6.41 12.53 5.20
N THR A 50 5.82 13.01 4.11
CA THR A 50 4.70 12.31 3.45
C THR A 50 5.14 10.93 2.93
N GLN A 51 6.38 10.82 2.46
CA GLN A 51 6.93 9.55 2.02
C GLN A 51 7.15 8.58 3.20
N GLN A 52 7.64 9.08 4.35
CA GLN A 52 7.79 8.30 5.58
C GLN A 52 6.44 7.81 6.12
N LEU A 53 5.41 8.65 6.09
CA LEU A 53 4.06 8.26 6.49
C LEU A 53 3.47 7.21 5.54
N SER A 54 3.65 7.40 4.23
CA SER A 54 3.17 6.46 3.21
C SER A 54 3.81 5.08 3.34
N THR A 55 5.10 5.01 3.64
CA THR A 55 5.79 3.71 3.81
C THR A 55 5.30 2.98 5.05
N LEU A 56 5.10 3.68 6.17
CA LEU A 56 4.56 3.09 7.39
C LEU A 56 3.08 2.67 7.25
N CYS A 57 2.26 3.47 6.58
CA CYS A 57 0.85 3.12 6.32
C CYS A 57 0.68 1.94 5.35
N SER A 58 1.76 1.51 4.68
CA SER A 58 1.74 0.33 3.81
C SER A 58 1.87 -0.99 4.60
N LEU A 59 2.14 -0.91 5.91
CA LEU A 59 2.25 -2.08 6.77
C LEU A 59 0.87 -2.61 7.21
N PRO A 60 0.74 -3.94 7.41
CA PRO A 60 -0.53 -4.54 7.80
C PRO A 60 -0.98 -4.06 9.18
N GLY A 61 -2.16 -3.44 9.24
CA GLY A 61 -2.75 -2.96 10.50
C GLY A 61 -2.21 -1.61 11.00
N ILE A 62 -1.46 -0.88 10.17
CA ILE A 62 -0.97 0.47 10.45
C ILE A 62 -1.71 1.46 9.53
N GLY A 63 -2.47 2.37 10.14
CA GLY A 63 -3.05 3.52 9.45
C GLY A 63 -2.29 4.80 9.78
N GLU A 64 -2.79 5.92 9.26
CA GLU A 64 -2.16 7.24 9.39
C GLU A 64 -1.89 7.65 10.84
N LYS A 65 -2.89 7.47 11.73
CA LYS A 65 -2.74 7.77 13.17
C LYS A 65 -1.63 6.97 13.84
N PHE A 66 -1.44 5.71 13.44
CA PHE A 66 -0.38 4.86 13.99
C PHE A 66 0.98 5.19 13.39
N ALA A 67 1.03 5.52 12.11
CA ALA A 67 2.25 5.94 11.44
C ALA A 67 2.83 7.22 12.08
N VAL A 68 1.99 8.20 12.40
CA VAL A 68 2.39 9.42 13.12
C VAL A 68 2.97 9.08 14.49
N ARG A 69 2.25 8.30 15.32
CA ARG A 69 2.73 7.88 16.66
C ARG A 69 4.03 7.08 16.62
N MET A 70 4.22 6.27 15.58
CA MET A 70 5.46 5.54 15.37
C MET A 70 6.62 6.49 15.06
N LEU A 71 6.40 7.52 14.23
CA LEU A 71 7.42 8.53 13.95
C LEU A 71 7.70 9.40 15.18
N GLU A 72 6.69 9.74 15.99
CA GLU A 72 6.90 10.47 17.26
C GLU A 72 7.78 9.68 18.23
N LYS A 73 7.60 8.36 18.32
CA LYS A 73 8.33 7.51 19.27
C LYS A 73 9.70 7.08 18.78
N PHE A 74 9.81 6.69 17.51
CA PHE A 74 11.04 6.13 16.94
C PHE A 74 11.84 7.15 16.12
N GLY A 75 11.23 8.25 15.70
CA GLY A 75 11.85 9.32 14.91
C GLY A 75 12.02 8.99 13.42
N THR A 76 12.43 7.77 13.08
CA THR A 76 12.70 7.38 11.69
C THR A 76 12.03 6.05 11.31
N PRO A 77 11.59 5.88 10.05
CA PRO A 77 11.04 4.60 9.59
C PRO A 77 12.01 3.44 9.76
N LEU A 78 13.32 3.69 9.63
CA LEU A 78 14.35 2.67 9.79
C LEU A 78 14.36 2.08 11.21
N LYS A 79 14.22 2.93 12.24
CA LYS A 79 14.09 2.48 13.62
C LYS A 79 12.79 1.68 13.84
N VAL A 80 11.69 2.07 13.18
CA VAL A 80 10.42 1.31 13.24
C VAL A 80 10.58 -0.09 12.65
N PHE A 81 11.24 -0.24 11.50
CA PHE A 81 11.45 -1.54 10.88
C PHE A 81 12.40 -2.44 11.66
N SER A 82 13.39 -1.86 12.34
CA SER A 82 14.36 -2.61 13.16
C SER A 82 13.85 -2.94 14.56
N ALA A 83 12.76 -2.32 15.02
CA ALA A 83 12.24 -2.49 16.37
C ALA A 83 11.85 -3.95 16.68
N THR A 84 11.94 -4.28 17.97
CA THR A 84 11.47 -5.57 18.51
C THR A 84 9.95 -5.57 18.65
N THR A 85 9.36 -6.77 18.75
CA THR A 85 7.91 -6.92 18.97
C THR A 85 7.46 -6.20 20.25
N SER A 86 8.27 -6.20 21.31
CA SER A 86 7.98 -5.50 22.56
C SER A 86 7.96 -3.98 22.38
N GLU A 87 8.94 -3.43 21.66
CA GLU A 87 9.01 -1.98 21.41
C GLU A 87 7.85 -1.47 20.56
N LEU A 88 7.46 -2.26 19.54
CA LEU A 88 6.29 -2.00 18.72
C LEU A 88 4.99 -2.10 19.54
N ALA A 89 4.87 -3.10 20.42
CA ALA A 89 3.69 -3.25 21.27
C ALA A 89 3.51 -2.09 22.26
N LYS A 90 4.62 -1.45 22.69
CA LYS A 90 4.58 -0.24 23.52
C LYS A 90 4.10 1.01 22.77
N VAL A 91 3.84 0.95 21.45
CA VAL A 91 3.22 2.07 20.72
C VAL A 91 1.73 2.08 21.05
N GLU A 92 1.21 3.24 21.43
CA GLU A 92 -0.18 3.38 21.87
C GLU A 92 -1.18 2.85 20.83
N GLY A 93 -1.88 1.78 21.20
CA GLY A 93 -2.95 1.16 20.41
C GLY A 93 -2.48 0.18 19.32
N LEU A 94 -1.18 -0.11 19.19
CA LEU A 94 -0.70 -1.10 18.22
C LEU A 94 -0.94 -2.53 18.73
N GLY A 95 -0.79 -2.78 20.03
CA GLY A 95 -1.04 -4.07 20.66
C GLY A 95 -0.12 -5.21 20.16
N GLU A 96 -0.04 -6.30 20.91
CA GLU A 96 0.87 -7.41 20.60
C GLU A 96 0.49 -8.14 19.30
N ALA A 97 -0.81 -8.31 19.04
CA ALA A 97 -1.30 -9.03 17.88
C ALA A 97 -0.89 -8.35 16.56
N ARG A 98 -0.91 -7.01 16.49
CA ARG A 98 -0.48 -6.28 15.27
C ARG A 98 1.05 -6.19 15.21
N ALA A 99 1.73 -5.97 16.34
CA ALA A 99 3.18 -5.99 16.39
C ALA A 99 3.77 -7.32 15.87
N LYS A 100 3.16 -8.46 16.24
CA LYS A 100 3.54 -9.78 15.74
C LYS A 100 3.32 -9.92 14.22
N LYS A 101 2.19 -9.44 13.71
CA LYS A 101 1.91 -9.43 12.25
C LYS A 101 2.94 -8.61 11.47
N ILE A 102 3.30 -7.43 11.97
CA ILE A 102 4.31 -6.56 11.36
C ILE A 102 5.67 -7.26 11.35
N LYS A 103 6.10 -7.83 12.48
CA LYS A 103 7.38 -8.53 12.55
C LYS A 103 7.43 -9.74 11.63
N ASN A 104 6.35 -10.52 11.59
CA ASN A 104 6.23 -11.65 10.66
C ASN A 104 6.37 -11.17 9.22
N MET A 105 5.69 -10.09 8.82
CA MET A 105 5.80 -9.54 7.46
C MET A 105 7.24 -9.12 7.12
N LEU A 106 7.96 -8.50 8.07
CA LEU A 106 9.34 -8.03 7.87
C LEU A 106 10.39 -9.15 7.87
N THR A 107 10.16 -10.25 8.60
CA THR A 107 11.13 -11.34 8.77
C THR A 107 10.86 -12.54 7.87
N THR A 108 9.65 -12.69 7.32
CA THR A 108 9.30 -13.84 6.47
C THR A 108 10.06 -13.79 5.15
N LYS A 109 10.76 -14.88 4.81
CA LYS A 109 11.47 -15.02 3.53
C LYS A 109 10.47 -15.01 2.37
N ASN A 110 10.77 -14.22 1.34
CA ASN A 110 9.95 -14.16 0.14
C ASN A 110 10.27 -15.37 -0.78
N LYS A 111 9.23 -15.99 -1.34
CA LYS A 111 9.33 -17.10 -2.30
C LYS A 111 9.99 -16.72 -3.63
N LEU A 112 10.20 -15.42 -3.88
CA LEU A 112 10.90 -14.89 -5.06
C LEU A 112 12.44 -14.91 -4.93
N GLN A 113 12.99 -15.36 -3.79
CA GLN A 113 14.43 -15.61 -3.69
C GLN A 113 14.79 -16.77 -4.62
N LYS A 114 15.26 -16.46 -5.83
CA LYS A 114 16.03 -17.39 -6.64
C LYS A 114 17.34 -17.62 -5.89
N GLU A 115 17.62 -18.86 -5.49
CA GLU A 115 18.95 -19.26 -5.06
C GLU A 115 19.91 -18.94 -6.21
N SER A 116 20.80 -17.97 -6.01
CA SER A 116 21.89 -17.70 -6.95
C SER A 116 22.90 -18.85 -6.84
N THR A 117 22.70 -19.92 -7.60
CA THR A 117 23.73 -20.91 -7.89
C THR A 117 24.78 -20.29 -8.81
N GLN A 118 25.57 -19.36 -8.28
CA GLN A 118 26.84 -19.01 -8.91
C GLN A 118 27.85 -20.08 -8.51
N LYS A 119 28.02 -21.09 -9.37
CA LYS A 119 29.26 -21.86 -9.42
C LYS A 119 30.35 -20.88 -9.88
N THR A 120 31.06 -20.25 -8.95
CA THR A 120 32.35 -19.67 -9.28
C THR A 120 33.32 -20.82 -9.53
N LEU A 121 33.87 -20.86 -10.74
CA LEU A 121 34.99 -21.72 -11.10
C LEU A 121 36.27 -20.99 -10.62
N THR A 122 36.87 -21.49 -9.54
CA THR A 122 38.29 -21.30 -9.18
C THR A 122 38.70 -22.49 -8.34
#